data_AF-A0A945WTZ9-F1
#
_entry.id   AF-A0A945WTZ9-F1
#
_cell.length_a   1.000
_cell.length_b   1.000
_cell.length_c   1.000
_cell.angle_alpha   90.00
_cell.angle_beta   90.00
_cell.angle_gamma   90.00
#
_symmetry.space_group_name_H-M   'P 1'
#
loop_
_entity.id
_entity.type
_entity.pdbx_description
1 polymer ?
#
loop_
_entity_poly.entity_id
_entity_poly.type
_entity_poly.pdbx_seq_one_letter_code
_entity_poly.pdbx_strand_id
1 'polypeptide(L)'
;MPPLNPFSNPQVTRRFIILMALATFAMFSIWAVVKSYTQTPAGDYEVRQGDIFLSDKKYDEALERFNAALIVSPEHRGAMMGRALAFMLNGRTQEAEAELTSLIGFLKGNLAADDRTGIGTLAAAYNNRAIIYDRQCRHKEALADYIEALKTDEGAVKGPGLIDKILHAPDPSTPRKRALFLHQRVDDLKEGECLTNPELDAEERVYKP
;
A
#
# COMPACT_ATOMS: atom_id res chain seq x y z
N MET A 1 3.50 -70.00 -18.68
CA MET A 1 2.62 -68.99 -19.31
C MET A 1 3.27 -67.63 -19.07
N PRO A 2 3.59 -66.84 -20.11
CA PRO A 2 4.12 -65.50 -19.91
C PRO A 2 3.03 -64.61 -19.29
N PRO A 3 3.37 -63.70 -18.35
CA PRO A 3 2.39 -62.81 -17.73
C PRO A 3 1.80 -61.87 -18.80
N LEU A 4 0.46 -61.82 -18.88
CA LEU A 4 -0.25 -60.87 -19.73
C LEU A 4 0.14 -59.44 -19.32
N ASN A 5 0.79 -58.71 -20.22
CA ASN A 5 1.20 -57.33 -19.97
C ASN A 5 -0.08 -56.47 -19.81
N PRO A 6 -0.33 -55.86 -18.63
CA PRO A 6 -1.57 -55.10 -18.38
C PRO A 6 -1.74 -53.88 -19.30
N PHE A 7 -0.66 -53.42 -19.96
CA PHE A 7 -0.68 -52.31 -20.91
C PHE A 7 -1.12 -52.70 -22.34
N SER A 8 -1.42 -53.98 -22.58
CA SER A 8 -1.93 -54.48 -23.88
C SER A 8 -3.38 -54.04 -24.15
N ASN A 9 -4.14 -53.68 -23.11
CA ASN A 9 -5.55 -53.31 -23.23
C ASN A 9 -5.72 -51.78 -23.38
N PRO A 10 -6.22 -51.28 -24.53
CA PRO A 10 -6.33 -49.85 -24.80
C PRO A 10 -7.26 -49.12 -23.83
N GLN A 11 -8.27 -49.79 -23.25
CA GLN A 11 -9.15 -49.18 -22.26
C GLN A 11 -8.44 -48.97 -20.91
N VAL A 12 -7.57 -49.91 -20.52
CA VAL A 12 -6.77 -49.82 -19.29
C VAL A 12 -5.71 -48.72 -19.44
N THR A 13 -5.01 -48.69 -20.57
CA THR A 13 -4.01 -47.66 -20.88
C THR A 13 -4.63 -46.26 -20.93
N ARG A 14 -5.81 -46.09 -21.54
CA ARG A 14 -6.52 -44.80 -21.55
C ARG A 14 -6.92 -44.33 -20.15
N ARG A 15 -7.46 -45.23 -19.31
CA ARG A 15 -7.82 -44.90 -17.91
C ARG A 15 -6.58 -44.52 -17.11
N PHE A 16 -5.48 -45.25 -17.27
CA PHE A 16 -4.21 -44.95 -16.62
C PHE A 16 -3.68 -43.56 -17.00
N ILE A 17 -3.67 -43.21 -18.30
CA ILE A 17 -3.26 -41.88 -18.77
C ILE A 17 -4.13 -40.77 -18.16
N ILE A 18 -5.45 -40.95 -18.13
CA ILE A 18 -6.38 -39.98 -17.54
C ILE A 18 -6.10 -39.81 -16.04
N LEU A 19 -5.91 -40.91 -15.30
CA LEU A 19 -5.62 -40.87 -13.87
C LEU A 19 -4.28 -40.18 -13.58
N MET A 20 -3.25 -40.44 -14.40
CA MET A 20 -1.95 -39.76 -14.26
C MET A 20 -2.06 -38.26 -14.56
N ALA A 21 -2.79 -37.87 -15.61
CA ALA A 21 -3.02 -36.46 -15.91
C ALA A 21 -3.74 -35.73 -14.77
N LEU A 22 -4.77 -36.35 -14.18
CA LEU A 22 -5.49 -35.82 -13.02
C LEU A 22 -4.59 -35.73 -11.79
N ALA A 23 -3.76 -36.74 -11.53
CA ALA A 23 -2.82 -36.74 -10.41
C ALA A 23 -1.75 -35.64 -10.56
N THR A 24 -1.19 -35.45 -11.75
CA THR A 24 -0.24 -34.37 -12.03
C THR A 24 -0.87 -32.99 -11.87
N PHE A 25 -2.09 -32.80 -12.37
CA PHE A 25 -2.82 -31.54 -12.18
C PHE A 25 -3.05 -31.26 -10.70
N ALA A 26 -3.55 -32.25 -9.94
CA ALA A 26 -3.77 -32.11 -8.50
C ALA A 26 -2.46 -31.81 -7.75
N MET A 27 -1.36 -32.49 -8.09
CA MET A 27 -0.05 -32.24 -7.50
C MET A 27 0.45 -30.81 -7.80
N PHE A 28 0.29 -30.32 -9.02
CA PHE A 28 0.68 -28.96 -9.39
C PHE A 28 -0.19 -27.91 -8.69
N SER A 29 -1.50 -28.14 -8.58
CA SER A 29 -2.41 -27.28 -7.82
C SER A 29 -2.04 -27.23 -6.34
N ILE A 30 -1.80 -28.38 -5.71
CA ILE A 30 -1.37 -28.45 -4.30
C ILE A 30 -0.03 -27.75 -4.12
N TRP A 31 0.95 -28.01 -4.99
CA TRP A 31 2.26 -27.35 -4.94
C TRP A 31 2.14 -25.83 -5.10
N ALA A 32 1.32 -25.35 -6.03
CA ALA A 32 1.08 -23.92 -6.24
C ALA A 32 0.45 -23.25 -5.00
N VAL A 33 -0.55 -23.90 -4.38
CA VAL A 33 -1.19 -23.43 -3.15
C VAL A 33 -0.19 -23.41 -1.99
N VAL A 34 0.52 -24.52 -1.75
CA VAL A 34 1.51 -24.62 -0.67
C VAL A 34 2.62 -23.59 -0.85
N LYS A 35 3.12 -23.41 -2.08
CA LYS A 35 4.12 -22.39 -2.39
C LYS A 35 3.60 -20.98 -2.08
N SER A 36 2.36 -20.68 -2.45
CA SER A 36 1.73 -19.38 -2.16
C SER A 36 1.62 -19.09 -0.66
N TYR A 37 1.37 -20.11 0.17
CA TYR A 37 1.25 -19.95 1.63
C TYR A 37 2.59 -19.97 2.36
N THR A 38 3.58 -20.70 1.84
CA THR A 38 4.89 -20.86 2.49
C THR A 38 5.91 -19.79 2.09
N GLN A 39 5.66 -19.01 1.04
CA GLN A 39 6.56 -17.96 0.54
C GLN A 39 6.09 -16.53 0.86
N THR A 40 5.29 -16.31 1.91
CA THR A 40 5.02 -14.93 2.35
C THR A 40 6.31 -14.30 2.89
N PRO A 41 6.73 -13.12 2.38
CA PRO A 41 7.85 -12.37 2.94
C PRO A 41 7.74 -12.21 4.46
N ALA A 42 8.88 -12.19 5.13
CA ALA A 42 8.90 -12.05 6.58
C ALA A 42 8.30 -10.70 6.98
N GLY A 43 7.33 -10.70 7.90
CA GLY A 43 6.59 -9.49 8.32
C GLY A 43 5.22 -9.31 7.67
N ASP A 44 4.95 -9.91 6.49
CA ASP A 44 3.68 -9.75 5.76
C ASP A 44 2.45 -10.17 6.57
N TYR A 45 2.57 -11.23 7.38
CA TYR A 45 1.48 -11.69 8.23
C TYR A 45 1.09 -10.62 9.26
N GLU A 46 2.08 -10.03 9.94
CA GLU A 46 1.84 -8.99 10.94
C GLU A 46 1.34 -7.70 10.27
N VAL A 47 1.82 -7.36 9.06
CA VAL A 47 1.27 -6.23 8.29
C VAL A 47 -0.22 -6.44 8.00
N ARG A 48 -0.64 -7.63 7.56
CA ARG A 48 -2.06 -7.93 7.33
C ARG A 48 -2.90 -7.80 8.60
N GLN A 49 -2.37 -8.24 9.75
CA GLN A 49 -3.06 -8.04 11.03
C GLN A 49 -3.15 -6.56 11.39
N GLY A 50 -2.06 -5.81 11.24
CA GLY A 50 -2.03 -4.37 11.48
C GLY A 50 -3.02 -3.61 10.59
N ASP A 51 -3.16 -4.02 9.34
CA ASP A 51 -4.13 -3.45 8.40
C ASP A 51 -5.58 -3.68 8.82
N ILE A 52 -5.89 -4.86 9.36
CA ILE A 52 -7.22 -5.18 9.91
C ILE A 52 -7.51 -4.26 11.10
N PHE A 53 -6.58 -4.15 12.06
CA PHE A 53 -6.74 -3.25 13.20
C PHE A 53 -6.86 -1.78 12.79
N LEU A 54 -6.08 -1.35 11.79
CA LEU A 54 -6.16 0.00 11.23
C LEU A 54 -7.55 0.29 10.66
N SER A 55 -8.12 -0.67 9.92
CA SER A 55 -9.49 -0.56 9.37
C SER A 55 -10.57 -0.56 10.46
N ASP A 56 -10.33 -1.27 11.56
CA ASP A 56 -11.17 -1.28 12.76
C ASP A 56 -11.00 -0.01 13.63
N LYS A 57 -10.12 0.93 13.22
CA LYS A 57 -9.72 2.13 13.98
C LYS A 57 -9.04 1.84 15.33
N LYS A 58 -8.51 0.63 15.49
CA LYS A 58 -7.75 0.16 16.64
C LYS A 58 -6.27 0.48 16.44
N TYR A 59 -5.93 1.76 16.59
CA TYR A 59 -4.64 2.27 16.15
C TYR A 59 -3.46 1.74 16.97
N ASP A 60 -3.64 1.56 18.27
CA ASP A 60 -2.56 1.05 19.13
C ASP A 60 -2.26 -0.42 18.81
N GLU A 61 -3.28 -1.26 18.62
CA GLU A 61 -3.11 -2.65 18.19
C GLU A 61 -2.52 -2.74 16.78
N ALA A 62 -2.90 -1.82 15.88
CA ALA A 62 -2.28 -1.72 14.55
C ALA A 62 -0.77 -1.41 14.66
N LEU A 63 -0.40 -0.45 15.52
CA LEU A 63 0.99 -0.10 15.78
C LEU A 63 1.79 -1.27 16.34
N GLU A 64 1.23 -2.04 17.28
CA GLU A 64 1.87 -3.25 17.80
C GLU A 64 2.21 -4.24 16.68
N ARG A 65 1.27 -4.47 15.76
CA ARG A 65 1.47 -5.40 14.63
C ARG A 65 2.48 -4.88 13.62
N PHE A 66 2.42 -3.61 13.25
CA PHE A 66 3.44 -3.05 12.36
C PHE A 66 4.84 -3.04 13.00
N ASN A 67 4.94 -2.81 14.31
CA ASN A 67 6.20 -2.93 15.03
C ASN A 67 6.71 -4.39 15.04
N ALA A 68 5.83 -5.37 15.25
CA ALA A 68 6.20 -6.78 15.15
C ALA A 68 6.73 -7.15 13.75
N ALA A 69 6.10 -6.63 12.69
CA ALA A 69 6.60 -6.80 11.32
C ALA A 69 8.00 -6.21 11.15
N LEU A 70 8.25 -5.01 11.66
CA LEU A 70 9.53 -4.29 11.54
C LEU A 70 10.65 -4.90 12.39
N ILE A 71 10.34 -5.60 13.48
CA ILE A 71 11.33 -6.39 14.23
C ILE A 71 11.90 -7.52 13.37
N VAL A 72 11.04 -8.17 12.56
CA VAL A 72 11.44 -9.28 11.71
C VAL A 72 12.05 -8.80 10.39
N SER A 73 11.50 -7.72 9.83
CA SER A 73 11.96 -7.11 8.58
C SER A 73 11.99 -5.59 8.72
N PRO A 74 13.13 -5.01 9.15
CA PRO A 74 13.25 -3.57 9.44
C PRO A 74 12.92 -2.65 8.26
N GLU A 75 13.20 -3.11 7.04
CA GLU A 75 12.98 -2.35 5.80
C GLU A 75 11.68 -2.73 5.09
N HIS A 76 10.72 -3.31 5.82
CA HIS A 76 9.44 -3.71 5.26
C HIS A 76 8.57 -2.50 4.94
N ARG A 77 8.63 -2.01 3.69
CA ARG A 77 7.89 -0.83 3.22
C ARG A 77 6.40 -0.79 3.59
N GLY A 78 5.72 -1.95 3.53
CA GLY A 78 4.30 -2.05 3.92
C GLY A 78 4.06 -1.81 5.41
N ALA A 79 4.98 -2.27 6.27
CA ALA A 79 4.90 -2.07 7.71
C ALA A 79 5.27 -0.62 8.08
N MET A 80 6.31 -0.05 7.45
CA MET A 80 6.67 1.36 7.62
C MET A 80 5.50 2.27 7.22
N MET A 81 4.90 2.02 6.04
CA MET A 81 3.72 2.76 5.58
C MET A 81 2.56 2.58 6.56
N GLY A 82 2.19 1.35 6.89
CA GLY A 82 1.08 1.06 7.80
C GLY A 82 1.26 1.73 9.17
N ARG A 83 2.47 1.71 9.72
CA ARG A 83 2.83 2.38 10.98
C ARG A 83 2.68 3.89 10.88
N ALA A 84 3.16 4.50 9.79
CA ALA A 84 2.96 5.91 9.53
C ALA A 84 1.48 6.29 9.48
N LEU A 85 0.65 5.50 8.78
CA LEU A 85 -0.80 5.74 8.71
C LEU A 85 -1.46 5.60 10.09
N ALA A 86 -1.07 4.59 10.86
CA ALA A 86 -1.57 4.41 12.22
C ALA A 86 -1.22 5.61 13.11
N PHE A 87 0.00 6.14 13.02
CA PHE A 87 0.38 7.38 13.69
C PHE A 87 -0.46 8.58 13.24
N MET A 88 -0.65 8.78 11.93
CA MET A 88 -1.48 9.87 11.39
C MET A 88 -2.91 9.82 11.92
N LEU A 89 -3.53 8.63 11.86
CA LEU A 89 -4.92 8.42 12.26
C LEU A 89 -5.12 8.48 13.78
N ASN A 90 -4.07 8.19 14.55
CA ASN A 90 -4.04 8.36 16.01
C ASN A 90 -3.66 9.80 16.45
N GLY A 91 -3.52 10.75 15.51
CA GLY A 91 -3.14 12.13 15.80
C GLY A 91 -1.66 12.35 16.14
N ARG A 92 -0.85 11.30 16.11
CA ARG A 92 0.59 11.26 16.41
C ARG A 92 1.40 11.75 15.19
N THR A 93 1.18 13.02 14.86
CA THR A 93 1.59 13.60 13.57
C THR A 93 3.11 13.71 13.42
N GLN A 94 3.83 13.95 14.52
CA GLN A 94 5.29 14.06 14.51
C GLN A 94 5.95 12.70 14.22
N GLU A 95 5.45 11.63 14.86
CA GLU A 95 5.92 10.27 14.59
C GLU A 95 5.60 9.84 13.16
N ALA A 96 4.41 10.19 12.65
CA ALA A 96 4.05 9.94 11.27
C ALA A 96 4.98 10.62 10.26
N GLU A 97 5.30 11.90 10.46
CA GLU A 97 6.21 12.66 9.59
C GLU A 97 7.60 12.02 9.55
N ALA A 98 8.13 11.64 10.73
CA ALA A 98 9.43 10.99 10.84
C ALA A 98 9.44 9.64 10.12
N GLU A 99 8.40 8.84 10.30
CA GLU A 99 8.26 7.52 9.68
C GLU A 99 8.16 7.63 8.14
N LEU A 100 7.34 8.55 7.63
CA LEU A 100 7.22 8.80 6.19
C LEU A 100 8.53 9.30 5.58
N THR A 101 9.25 10.16 6.31
CA THR A 101 10.56 10.65 5.86
C THR A 101 11.59 9.53 5.76
N SER A 102 11.61 8.62 6.73
CA SER A 102 12.44 7.42 6.69
C SER A 102 12.07 6.53 5.49
N LEU A 103 10.78 6.25 5.31
CA LEU A 103 10.28 5.42 4.21
C LEU A 103 10.63 6.01 2.83
N ILE A 104 10.44 7.32 2.64
CA ILE A 104 10.83 8.03 1.41
C ILE A 104 12.33 7.90 1.16
N GLY A 105 13.16 8.08 2.20
CA GLY A 105 14.61 7.93 2.10
C GLY A 105 15.02 6.51 1.67
N PHE A 106 14.45 5.49 2.34
CA PHE A 106 14.67 4.10 2.01
C PHE A 106 14.29 3.77 0.56
N LEU A 107 13.07 4.16 0.13
CA LEU A 107 12.60 3.86 -1.22
C LEU A 107 13.46 4.56 -2.28
N LYS A 108 13.81 5.84 -2.10
CA LYS A 108 14.67 6.53 -3.08
C LYS A 108 16.05 5.88 -3.26
N GLY A 109 16.58 5.23 -2.22
CA GLY A 109 17.88 4.55 -2.28
C GLY A 109 17.82 3.12 -2.83
N ASN A 110 16.66 2.45 -2.77
CA ASN A 110 16.56 1.00 -2.97
C ASN A 110 15.54 0.58 -4.03
N LEU A 111 14.80 1.52 -4.61
CA LEU A 111 13.73 1.22 -5.56
C LEU A 111 14.27 0.86 -6.95
N ALA A 112 13.90 -0.32 -7.43
CA ALA A 112 14.16 -0.73 -8.81
C ALA A 112 13.18 -0.02 -9.78
N ALA A 113 13.64 0.26 -10.99
CA ALA A 113 12.85 1.00 -11.99
C ALA A 113 11.55 0.28 -12.42
N ASP A 114 11.48 -1.04 -12.26
CA ASP A 114 10.34 -1.89 -12.59
C ASP A 114 9.48 -2.27 -11.37
N ASP A 115 9.83 -1.81 -10.16
CA ASP A 115 9.08 -2.07 -8.94
C ASP A 115 7.85 -1.15 -8.81
N ARG A 116 6.80 -1.48 -9.56
CA ARG A 116 5.56 -0.68 -9.61
C ARG A 116 4.93 -0.49 -8.23
N THR A 117 4.97 -1.50 -7.38
CA THR A 117 4.43 -1.42 -6.02
C THR A 117 5.24 -0.46 -5.15
N GLY A 118 6.57 -0.48 -5.26
CA GLY A 118 7.43 0.46 -4.56
C GLY A 118 7.31 1.89 -5.06
N ILE A 119 7.14 2.08 -6.38
CA ILE A 119 6.86 3.38 -7.00
C ILE A 119 5.54 3.94 -6.47
N GLY A 120 4.47 3.13 -6.45
CA GLY A 120 3.19 3.53 -5.87
C GLY A 120 3.29 3.84 -4.37
N THR A 121 4.07 3.05 -3.62
CA THR A 121 4.34 3.30 -2.19
C THR A 121 5.07 4.62 -1.98
N LEU A 122 6.04 4.96 -2.84
CA LEU A 122 6.77 6.22 -2.76
C LEU A 122 5.85 7.41 -3.05
N ALA A 123 5.01 7.31 -4.09
CA ALA A 123 4.03 8.34 -4.40
C ALA A 123 3.04 8.56 -3.25
N ALA A 124 2.52 7.48 -2.67
CA ALA A 124 1.64 7.53 -1.50
C ALA A 124 2.33 8.14 -0.27
N ALA A 125 3.62 7.82 -0.04
CA ALA A 125 4.37 8.35 1.10
C ALA A 125 4.56 9.87 1.00
N TYR A 126 4.92 10.36 -0.19
CA TYR A 126 4.96 11.79 -0.47
C TYR A 126 3.59 12.45 -0.24
N ASN A 127 2.52 11.85 -0.75
CA ASN A 127 1.18 12.40 -0.58
C ASN A 127 0.76 12.49 0.90
N ASN A 128 0.98 11.43 1.68
CA ASN A 128 0.63 11.42 3.09
C ASN A 128 1.43 12.44 3.91
N ARG A 129 2.72 12.64 3.57
CA ARG A 129 3.55 13.64 4.24
C ARG A 129 3.14 15.05 3.83
N ALA A 130 2.74 15.25 2.57
CA ALA A 130 2.14 16.51 2.12
C ALA A 130 0.88 16.87 2.93
N ILE A 131 -0.01 15.90 3.18
CA ILE A 131 -1.21 16.11 4.02
C ILE A 131 -0.83 16.53 5.45
N ILE A 132 0.20 15.91 6.04
CA ILE A 132 0.73 16.33 7.35
C ILE A 132 1.19 17.78 7.31
N TYR A 133 2.01 18.15 6.32
CA TYR A 133 2.50 19.52 6.16
C TYR A 133 1.38 20.52 5.95
N ASP A 134 0.39 20.18 5.14
CA ASP A 134 -0.72 21.05 4.84
C ASP A 134 -1.55 21.37 6.09
N ARG A 135 -1.83 20.35 6.91
CA ARG A 135 -2.52 20.48 8.20
C ARG A 135 -1.71 21.25 9.24
N GLN A 136 -0.39 21.29 9.11
CA GLN A 136 0.52 22.08 9.95
C GLN A 136 0.77 23.49 9.39
N CYS A 137 0.05 23.92 8.34
CA CYS A 137 0.25 25.20 7.64
C CYS A 137 1.63 25.34 6.97
N ARG A 138 2.35 24.23 6.79
CA ARG A 138 3.64 24.13 6.11
C ARG A 138 3.43 23.98 4.60
N HIS A 139 2.74 24.96 4.02
CA HIS A 139 2.19 24.86 2.66
C HIS A 139 3.25 24.76 1.56
N LYS A 140 4.45 25.30 1.79
CA LYS A 140 5.58 25.19 0.84
C LYS A 140 6.09 23.75 0.78
N GLU A 141 6.30 23.14 1.93
CA GLU A 141 6.68 21.72 2.01
C GLU A 141 5.57 20.80 1.50
N ALA A 142 4.31 21.10 1.83
CA ALA A 142 3.15 20.35 1.34
C ALA A 142 3.09 20.37 -0.19
N LEU A 143 3.23 21.55 -0.80
CA LEU A 143 3.23 21.70 -2.26
C LEU A 143 4.37 20.90 -2.91
N ALA A 144 5.58 20.96 -2.33
CA ALA A 144 6.72 20.22 -2.84
C ALA A 144 6.45 18.71 -2.84
N ASP A 145 5.94 18.16 -1.73
CA ASP A 145 5.63 16.74 -1.63
C ASP A 145 4.44 16.31 -2.52
N TYR A 146 3.40 17.13 -2.66
CA TYR A 146 2.32 16.83 -3.61
C TYR A 146 2.84 16.77 -5.05
N ILE A 147 3.76 17.66 -5.43
CA ILE A 147 4.39 17.64 -6.75
C ILE A 147 5.20 16.35 -6.94
N GLU A 148 6.00 15.95 -5.95
CA GLU A 148 6.79 14.72 -6.03
C GLU A 148 5.90 13.47 -6.08
N ALA A 149 4.79 13.43 -5.34
CA ALA A 149 3.80 12.36 -5.41
C ALA A 149 3.24 12.20 -6.84
N LEU A 150 2.81 13.31 -7.44
CA LEU A 150 2.22 13.34 -8.79
C LEU A 150 3.25 12.98 -9.88
N LYS A 151 4.51 13.38 -9.72
CA LYS A 151 5.61 13.01 -10.63
C LYS A 151 5.95 11.52 -10.53
N THR A 152 5.89 10.96 -9.32
CA THR A 152 6.29 9.57 -9.06
C THR A 152 5.28 8.61 -9.66
N ASP A 153 4.01 8.72 -9.24
CA ASP A 153 2.92 7.96 -9.81
C ASP A 153 1.60 8.66 -9.50
N GLU A 154 1.15 9.51 -10.44
CA GLU A 154 -0.15 10.15 -10.33
C GLU A 154 -1.28 9.12 -10.17
N GLY A 155 -1.22 7.99 -10.89
CA GLY A 155 -2.26 6.98 -10.85
C GLY A 155 -2.41 6.38 -9.46
N ALA A 156 -1.29 6.17 -8.76
CA ALA A 156 -1.24 5.68 -7.39
C ALA A 156 -1.54 6.73 -6.32
N VAL A 157 -1.84 7.99 -6.66
CA VAL A 157 -2.36 8.97 -5.67
C VAL A 157 -3.68 9.60 -6.12
N LYS A 158 -4.12 9.23 -7.33
CA LYS A 158 -5.43 9.55 -7.84
C LYS A 158 -6.42 8.73 -7.02
N GLY A 159 -7.20 9.43 -6.20
CA GLY A 159 -8.35 8.85 -5.50
C GLY A 159 -9.23 8.04 -6.47
N PRO A 160 -10.09 7.17 -5.94
CA PRO A 160 -10.68 6.10 -6.73
C PRO A 160 -11.46 6.58 -7.95
N GLY A 161 -11.58 5.71 -8.95
CA GLY A 161 -12.10 6.03 -10.28
C GLY A 161 -13.54 6.58 -10.25
N LEU A 162 -14.03 6.99 -11.43
CA LEU A 162 -15.33 7.65 -11.59
C LEU A 162 -16.49 6.96 -10.85
N ILE A 163 -16.50 5.61 -10.80
CA ILE A 163 -17.54 4.82 -10.12
C ILE A 163 -17.57 5.09 -8.62
N ASP A 164 -16.41 5.19 -7.99
CA ASP A 164 -16.30 5.34 -6.54
C ASP A 164 -16.64 6.77 -6.09
N LYS A 165 -16.38 7.76 -6.95
CA LYS A 165 -16.82 9.16 -6.77
C LYS A 165 -18.34 9.32 -6.84
N ILE A 166 -19.01 8.49 -7.63
CA ILE A 166 -20.48 8.48 -7.72
C ILE A 166 -21.09 7.85 -6.47
N LEU A 167 -20.43 6.83 -5.90
CA LEU A 167 -20.92 6.11 -4.73
C LEU A 167 -20.62 6.82 -3.40
N HIS A 168 -19.52 7.57 -3.31
CA HIS A 168 -19.07 8.21 -2.07
C HIS A 168 -18.94 9.73 -2.27
N ALA A 169 -20.00 10.46 -1.92
CA ALA A 169 -19.99 11.92 -1.78
C ALA A 169 -19.80 12.30 -0.30
N PRO A 170 -19.01 13.33 0.02
CA PRO A 170 -18.29 14.27 -0.88
C PRO A 170 -17.00 13.71 -1.52
N ASP A 171 -16.62 14.24 -2.70
CA ASP A 171 -15.34 13.95 -3.40
C ASP A 171 -14.22 14.73 -2.71
N PRO A 172 -13.32 14.08 -1.94
CA PRO A 172 -12.24 14.79 -1.26
C PRO A 172 -11.31 15.46 -2.28
N SER A 173 -10.58 16.48 -1.83
CA SER A 173 -9.58 17.13 -2.67
C SER A 173 -8.51 16.13 -3.10
N THR A 174 -8.34 15.93 -4.40
CA THR A 174 -7.23 15.12 -4.92
C THR A 174 -5.91 15.86 -4.74
N PRO A 175 -4.77 15.15 -4.63
CA PRO A 175 -3.45 15.78 -4.49
C PRO A 175 -3.15 16.81 -5.58
N ARG A 176 -3.58 16.53 -6.81
CA ARG A 176 -3.50 17.47 -7.94
C ARG A 176 -4.26 18.77 -7.71
N LYS A 177 -5.51 18.69 -7.24
CA LYS A 177 -6.34 19.87 -6.95
C LYS A 177 -5.71 20.70 -5.83
N ARG A 178 -5.25 20.04 -4.76
CA ARG A 178 -4.61 20.72 -3.63
C ARG A 178 -3.29 21.37 -4.03
N ALA A 179 -2.44 20.67 -4.79
CA ALA A 179 -1.20 21.23 -5.33
C ALA A 179 -1.42 22.48 -6.19
N LEU A 180 -2.41 22.45 -7.10
CA LEU A 180 -2.76 23.62 -7.92
C LEU A 180 -3.24 24.80 -7.07
N PHE A 181 -4.07 24.53 -6.07
CA PHE A 181 -4.56 25.56 -5.14
C PHE A 181 -3.41 26.18 -4.33
N LEU A 182 -2.53 25.37 -3.76
CA LEU A 182 -1.36 25.86 -3.01
C LEU A 182 -0.41 26.63 -3.93
N HIS A 183 -0.12 26.14 -5.14
CA HIS A 183 0.78 26.80 -6.08
C HIS A 183 0.35 28.24 -6.42
N GLN A 184 -0.95 28.52 -6.47
CA GLN A 184 -1.47 29.86 -6.78
C GLN A 184 -1.34 30.85 -5.63
N ARG A 185 -1.19 30.39 -4.39
CA ARG A 185 -1.35 31.24 -3.19
C ARG A 185 -0.15 31.20 -2.25
N VAL A 186 0.68 30.15 -2.30
CA VAL A 186 1.70 29.88 -1.29
C VAL A 186 2.75 30.98 -1.15
N ASP A 187 2.99 31.74 -2.22
CA ASP A 187 3.94 32.87 -2.21
C ASP A 187 3.37 34.13 -1.55
N ASP A 188 2.04 34.26 -1.53
CA ASP A 188 1.32 35.40 -0.94
C ASP A 188 0.97 35.19 0.54
N LEU A 189 1.20 33.97 1.07
CA LEU A 189 0.86 33.63 2.45
C LEU A 189 1.78 34.31 3.44
N LYS A 190 1.18 34.91 4.47
CA LYS A 190 1.92 35.37 5.64
C LYS A 190 2.40 34.17 6.47
N GLU A 191 3.48 34.36 7.21
CA GLU A 191 3.98 33.35 8.14
C GLU A 191 2.89 33.01 9.18
N GLY A 192 2.55 31.72 9.30
CA GLY A 192 1.45 31.23 10.17
C GLY A 192 0.05 31.36 9.58
N GLU A 193 -0.11 31.89 8.36
CA GLU A 193 -1.41 31.90 7.67
C GLU A 193 -1.73 30.51 7.13
N CYS A 194 -2.78 29.90 7.69
CA CYS A 194 -3.21 28.56 7.32
C CYS A 194 -4.31 28.62 6.26
N LEU A 195 -4.12 27.93 5.14
CA LEU A 195 -5.15 27.69 4.13
C LEU A 195 -5.99 26.45 4.46
N THR A 196 -6.50 26.37 5.70
CA THR A 196 -7.29 25.23 6.16
C THR A 196 -8.77 25.50 6.06
N ASN A 197 -9.51 24.46 5.68
CA ASN A 197 -10.94 24.38 5.93
C ASN A 197 -11.14 23.13 6.81
N PRO A 198 -11.29 23.28 8.13
CA PRO A 198 -11.31 22.16 9.07
C PRO A 198 -12.32 21.05 8.72
N GLU A 199 -13.45 21.39 8.12
CA GLU A 199 -14.47 20.42 7.70
C GLU A 199 -13.99 19.58 6.51
N LEU A 200 -13.38 20.22 5.49
CA LEU A 200 -12.88 19.52 4.30
C LEU A 200 -11.56 18.79 4.56
N ASP A 201 -10.71 19.34 5.41
CA ASP A 201 -9.40 18.77 5.75
C ASP A 201 -9.56 17.49 6.59
N ALA A 202 -10.63 17.39 7.39
CA ALA A 202 -11.01 16.17 8.10
C ALA A 202 -11.48 15.05 7.15
N GLU A 203 -12.00 15.41 5.98
CA GLU A 203 -12.45 14.48 4.93
C GLU A 203 -11.32 14.02 3.99
N GLU A 204 -10.12 14.63 4.09
CA GLU A 204 -8.96 14.19 3.32
C GLU A 204 -8.57 12.75 3.67
N ARG A 205 -8.54 11.91 2.63
CA ARG A 205 -8.23 10.49 2.78
C ARG A 205 -6.73 10.29 2.88
N VAL A 206 -6.34 9.54 3.89
CA VAL A 206 -5.00 8.97 3.96
C VAL A 206 -4.85 7.94 2.84
N TYR A 207 -3.80 8.06 2.04
CA TYR A 207 -3.60 7.20 0.88
C TYR A 207 -2.78 5.97 1.24
N LYS A 208 -3.29 4.79 0.93
CA LYS A 208 -2.56 3.53 1.07
C LYS A 208 -2.27 2.94 -0.33
N PRO A 209 -1.01 2.61 -0.65
CA PRO A 209 -0.62 2.04 -1.95
C PRO A 209 -1.14 0.62 -2.16
#